data_AF-A0A920IRG3-F1
#
_entry.id   AF-A0A920IRG3-F1
#
_cell.length_a   1.000
_cell.length_b   1.000
_cell.length_c   1.000
_cell.angle_alpha   90.00
_cell.angle_beta   90.00
_cell.angle_gamma   90.00
#
_symmetry.space_group_name_H-M   'P 1'
#
loop_
_entity.id
_entity.type
_entity.pdbx_description
1 polymer ?
#
loop_
_entity_poly.entity_id
_entity_poly.type
_entity_poly.pdbx_seq_one_letter_code
_entity_poly.pdbx_strand_id
1 'polypeptide(L)'
;MPLKRADHLDKTAIVAFASQFDPQPYHLDKEAAEQSIFGGLCASGWHIAALATRLVNETLIENGLPFIEIGVSRPPEVDGRPLSTSKSACASH
;
A
#
# COMPACT_ATOMS: atom_id res chain seq x y z
N MET A 1 -22.03 9.07 -0.63
CA MET A 1 -21.28 8.89 0.63
C MET A 1 -19.90 9.51 0.42
N PRO A 2 -19.47 10.51 1.22
CA PRO A 2 -18.21 11.19 0.97
C PRO A 2 -17.02 10.33 1.42
N LEU A 3 -15.96 10.29 0.61
CA LEU A 3 -14.69 9.68 0.98
C LEU A 3 -14.14 10.39 2.24
N LYS A 4 -13.82 9.62 3.29
CA LYS A 4 -13.52 10.16 4.63
C LYS A 4 -12.17 10.89 4.74
N ARG A 5 -11.25 10.73 3.76
CA ARG A 5 -9.95 11.42 3.74
C ARG A 5 -9.50 11.70 2.30
N ALA A 6 -8.87 12.86 2.09
CA ALA A 6 -8.08 13.13 0.90
C ALA A 6 -6.63 12.73 1.19
N ASP A 7 -6.11 11.73 0.48
CA ASP A 7 -4.68 11.42 0.51
C ASP A 7 -3.97 12.49 -0.34
N HIS A 8 -3.19 13.35 0.31
CA HIS A 8 -2.45 14.42 -0.38
C HIS A 8 -1.18 13.85 -1.02
N LEU A 9 -1.13 13.89 -2.35
CA LEU A 9 0.02 13.44 -3.13
C LEU A 9 0.86 14.65 -3.56
N ASP A 10 1.55 15.27 -2.59
CA ASP A 10 2.46 16.38 -2.84
C ASP A 10 3.88 15.92 -3.21
N LYS A 11 4.74 16.88 -3.55
CA LYS A 11 6.14 16.62 -3.91
C LYS A 11 6.89 15.84 -2.83
N THR A 12 6.67 16.16 -1.56
CA THR A 12 7.38 15.52 -0.44
C THR A 12 6.97 14.05 -0.35
N ALA A 13 5.66 13.77 -0.45
CA ALA A 13 5.14 12.41 -0.45
C ALA A 13 5.65 11.59 -1.65
N ILE A 14 5.70 12.21 -2.83
CA ILE A 14 6.23 11.57 -4.06
C ILE A 14 7.68 11.14 -3.86
N VAL A 15 8.55 12.07 -3.45
CA VAL A 15 9.98 11.81 -3.28
C VAL A 15 10.22 10.81 -2.15
N ALA A 16 9.49 10.93 -1.04
CA ALA A 16 9.62 10.02 0.10
C ALA A 16 9.26 8.57 -0.27
N PHE A 17 8.17 8.35 -1.01
CA PHE A 17 7.80 7.02 -1.50
C PHE A 17 8.83 6.48 -2.50
N ALA A 18 9.18 7.29 -3.50
CA ALA A 18 10.10 6.90 -4.55
C ALA A 18 11.48 6.52 -3.99
N SER A 19 11.98 7.26 -3.00
CA SER A 19 13.29 6.98 -2.38
C SER A 19 13.37 5.59 -1.73
N GLN A 20 12.23 5.02 -1.34
CA GLN A 20 12.15 3.73 -0.66
C GLN A 20 11.79 2.59 -1.61
N PHE A 21 10.88 2.83 -2.55
CA PHE A 21 10.21 1.75 -3.27
C PHE A 21 10.40 1.79 -4.78
N ASP A 22 10.68 2.97 -5.35
CA ASP A 22 10.78 3.15 -6.80
C ASP A 22 11.73 4.32 -7.14
N PRO A 23 13.05 4.15 -6.94
CA PRO A 23 14.02 5.26 -6.96
C PRO A 23 14.44 5.65 -8.38
N GLN A 24 13.48 5.77 -9.30
CA GLN A 24 13.76 6.27 -10.64
C GLN A 24 14.02 7.78 -10.59
N PRO A 25 15.02 8.31 -11.33
CA PRO A 25 15.46 9.70 -11.21
C PRO A 25 14.34 10.74 -11.36
N TYR A 26 13.39 10.50 -12.27
CA TYR A 26 12.25 11.39 -12.54
C TYR A 26 11.18 11.44 -11.42
N HIS A 27 11.31 10.61 -10.38
CA HIS A 27 10.51 10.71 -9.16
C HIS A 27 11.22 11.46 -8.03
N LEU A 28 12.52 11.66 -8.14
CA LEU A 28 13.37 12.16 -7.05
C LEU A 28 13.86 13.59 -7.32
N ASP A 29 14.15 13.90 -8.57
CA ASP A 29 14.78 15.16 -8.97
C ASP A 29 14.01 15.86 -10.09
N LYS A 30 13.97 17.20 -10.03
CA LYS A 30 13.23 18.02 -10.98
C LYS A 30 13.90 18.06 -12.35
N GLU A 31 15.22 18.20 -12.39
CA GLU A 31 15.97 18.33 -13.65
C GLU A 31 15.95 17.01 -14.42
N ALA A 32 16.17 15.89 -13.72
CA ALA A 32 16.04 14.55 -14.30
C ALA A 32 14.61 14.29 -14.80
N ALA A 33 13.59 14.80 -14.09
CA ALA A 33 12.21 14.65 -14.51
C ALA A 33 11.85 15.49 -15.75
N GLU A 34 12.39 16.70 -15.87
CA GLU A 34 12.24 17.56 -17.07
C GLU A 34 12.85 16.92 -18.32
N GLN A 35 13.94 16.16 -18.17
CA GLN A 35 14.58 15.42 -19.27
C GLN A 35 13.89 14.07 -19.58
N SER A 36 12.92 13.66 -18.76
CA SER A 36 12.20 12.41 -18.96
C SER A 36 11.00 12.57 -19.89
N ILE A 37 10.38 11.44 -20.27
CA ILE A 37 9.12 11.43 -21.03
C ILE A 37 7.96 12.13 -20.32
N PHE A 38 8.07 12.36 -19.01
CA PHE A 38 7.04 13.00 -18.20
C PHE A 38 7.13 14.53 -18.22
N GLY A 39 8.29 15.10 -18.63
CA GLY A 39 8.49 16.55 -18.72
C GLY A 39 8.40 17.31 -17.39
N GLY A 40 8.46 16.60 -16.27
CA GLY A 40 8.31 17.13 -14.92
C GLY A 40 8.14 16.03 -13.88
N LEU A 41 8.25 16.40 -12.61
CA LEU A 41 8.19 15.45 -11.50
C LEU A 41 6.83 14.72 -11.48
N CYS A 42 6.87 13.39 -11.43
CA CYS A 42 5.67 12.55 -11.38
C CYS A 42 5.72 11.59 -10.19
N ALA A 43 4.56 11.15 -9.71
CA ALA A 43 4.46 10.08 -8.73
C ALA A 43 4.80 8.72 -9.38
N SER A 44 5.37 7.81 -8.59
CA SER A 44 5.53 6.41 -9.01
C SER A 44 4.18 5.76 -9.31
N GLY A 45 4.12 4.94 -10.37
CA GLY A 45 2.94 4.12 -10.66
C GLY A 45 2.58 3.17 -9.51
N TRP A 46 3.58 2.69 -8.77
CA TRP A 46 3.37 1.86 -7.57
C TRP A 46 2.76 2.64 -6.40
N HIS A 47 3.11 3.92 -6.26
CA HIS A 47 2.50 4.81 -5.27
C HIS A 47 1.01 4.98 -5.57
N ILE A 48 0.67 5.24 -6.83
CA ILE A 48 -0.72 5.37 -7.28
C ILE A 48 -1.48 4.05 -7.12
N ALA A 49 -0.88 2.92 -7.49
CA ALA A 49 -1.49 1.61 -7.36
C ALA A 49 -1.82 1.29 -5.89
N ALA A 50 -0.91 1.56 -4.96
CA ALA A 50 -1.14 1.34 -3.53
C ALA A 50 -2.31 2.18 -3.00
N LEU A 51 -2.39 3.46 -3.36
CA LEU A 51 -3.51 4.33 -3.00
C LEU A 51 -4.83 3.84 -3.59
N ALA A 52 -4.83 3.47 -4.88
CA ALA A 52 -6.02 2.93 -5.54
C ALA A 52 -6.51 1.63 -4.89
N THR A 53 -5.59 0.70 -4.59
CA THR A 53 -5.89 -0.55 -3.87
C THR A 53 -6.52 -0.27 -2.51
N ARG A 54 -5.97 0.68 -1.74
CA ARG A 54 -6.54 1.07 -0.45
C ARG A 54 -7.98 1.60 -0.60
N LEU A 55 -8.21 2.52 -1.53
CA LEU A 55 -9.55 3.09 -1.75
C LEU A 55 -10.57 2.03 -2.18
N VAL A 56 -10.17 1.11 -3.06
CA VAL A 56 -11.00 -0.02 -3.48
C VAL A 56 -11.29 -0.95 -2.30
N ASN A 57 -10.26 -1.32 -1.53
CA ASN A 57 -10.41 -2.20 -0.37
C ASN A 57 -11.36 -1.59 0.68
N GLU A 58 -11.15 -0.32 1.04
CA GLU A 58 -12.04 0.40 1.97
C GLU A 58 -13.50 0.36 1.49
N THR A 59 -13.73 0.60 0.19
CA THR A 59 -15.07 0.55 -0.41
C THR A 59 -15.68 -0.85 -0.36
N LEU A 60 -14.91 -1.89 -0.70
CA LEU A 60 -15.41 -3.27 -0.72
C LEU A 60 -15.77 -3.75 0.69
N ILE A 61 -14.91 -3.47 1.67
CA ILE A 61 -15.16 -3.79 3.09
C ILE A 61 -16.42 -3.07 3.58
N GLU A 62 -16.58 -1.78 3.30
CA GLU A 62 -17.78 -1.02 3.71
C GLU A 62 -19.08 -1.59 3.11
N ASN A 63 -19.00 -2.28 1.97
CA ASN A 63 -20.15 -2.92 1.32
C ASN A 63 -20.27 -4.43 1.60
N GLY A 64 -19.44 -4.98 2.50
CA GLY A 64 -19.45 -6.41 2.84
C GLY A 64 -19.02 -7.32 1.68
N LEU A 65 -18.29 -6.79 0.70
CA LEU A 65 -17.77 -7.53 -0.43
C LEU A 65 -16.35 -8.03 -0.12
N PRO A 66 -16.03 -9.31 -0.43
CA PRO A 66 -14.70 -9.83 -0.20
C PRO A 66 -13.67 -9.19 -1.15
N PHE A 67 -12.51 -8.81 -0.61
CA PHE A 67 -11.34 -8.36 -1.38
C PHE A 67 -10.16 -9.27 -1.08
N ILE A 68 -9.57 -9.87 -2.11
CA ILE A 68 -8.43 -10.79 -1.96
C ILE A 68 -7.16 -9.94 -1.97
N GLU A 69 -6.61 -9.69 -0.78
CA GLU A 69 -5.29 -9.09 -0.62
C GLU A 69 -4.21 -10.18 -0.59
N ILE A 70 -2.99 -9.83 -1.04
CA ILE A 70 -1.81 -10.65 -0.76
C ILE A 70 -1.48 -10.46 0.73
N GLY A 71 -2.10 -11.29 1.56
CA GLY A 71 -1.97 -11.27 3.01
C GLY A 71 -2.02 -12.68 3.58
N VAL A 72 -1.18 -12.90 4.60
CA VAL A 72 -1.26 -14.09 5.46
C VAL A 72 -2.64 -14.08 6.10
N SER A 73 -3.36 -15.19 6.02
CA SER A 73 -4.69 -15.31 6.61
C SER A 73 -4.68 -14.78 8.04
N ARG A 74 -5.64 -13.90 8.35
CA ARG A 74 -5.91 -13.49 9.73
C ARG A 74 -6.07 -14.80 10.52
N PRO A 75 -5.33 -15.02 11.61
CA PRO A 75 -5.49 -16.25 12.37
C PRO A 75 -6.97 -16.37 12.75
N PRO A 76 -7.57 -17.58 12.67
CA PRO A 76 -8.96 -17.76 13.03
C PRO A 76 -9.20 -17.18 14.43
N GLU A 77 -10.28 -16.44 14.61
CA GLU A 77 -10.70 -15.90 15.90
C GLU A 77 -11.90 -16.70 16.41
N VAL A 78 -11.95 -16.93 17.73
CA VAL A 78 -13.14 -17.44 18.43
C VAL A 78 -13.51 -16.42 19.48
N ASP A 79 -14.76 -15.95 19.48
CA ASP A 79 -15.29 -14.92 20.39
C ASP A 79 -14.43 -13.64 20.46
N GLY A 80 -13.95 -13.19 19.29
CA GLY A 80 -13.16 -11.95 19.16
C GLY A 80 -11.75 -12.03 19.74
N ARG A 81 -11.22 -13.24 19.96
CA ARG A 81 -9.84 -13.48 20.39
C ARG A 81 -9.07 -14.28 19.34
N PRO A 82 -7.81 -13.90 19.02
CA PRO A 82 -6.95 -14.70 18.15
C PRO A 82 -6.78 -16.11 18.72
N LEU A 83 -7.04 -17.14 17.92
CA LEU A 83 -6.72 -18.52 18.29
C LEU A 83 -5.19 -18.60 18.39
N SER A 84 -4.67 -18.72 19.61
CA SER A 84 -3.24 -18.81 19.88
C SER A 84 -2.63 -19.98 19.08
N THR A 85 -1.89 -19.68 18.02
CA THR A 85 -1.03 -20.65 17.35
C THR A 85 0.23 -20.83 18.18
N SER A 86 0.12 -21.56 19.30
CA SER A 86 1.30 -21.89 20.11
C SER A 86 2.28 -22.66 19.24
N LYS A 87 3.47 -22.10 19.00
CA LYS A 87 4.63 -22.85 18.51
C LYS A 87 4.97 -23.94 19.52
N SER A 88 4.48 -25.16 19.33
CA SER A 88 4.94 -26.34 20.09
C SER A 88 4.57 -27.63 19.37
N ALA A 89 5.42 -28.01 18.40
CA ALA A 89 5.69 -29.38 17.91
C ALA A 89 6.51 -29.16 16.63
N CYS A 90 7.83 -29.39 16.56
CA CYS A 90 8.52 -30.62 16.87
C CYS A 90 10.00 -30.28 17.09
N ALA A 91 10.47 -30.38 18.32
CA ALA A 91 11.88 -30.56 18.65
C ALA A 91 11.95 -31.84 19.46
N SER A 92 12.00 -32.96 18.75
CA SER A 92 12.26 -34.26 19.36
C SER A 92 12.91 -35.16 18.30
N HIS A 93 14.15 -35.54 18.64
CA HIS A 93 15.12 -36.44 17.99
C HIS A 93 16.18 -35.76 17.13
#